data_AF-A0A7D5TH29-F1
#
_entry.id   AF-A0A7D5TH29-F1
#
_cell.length_a   1.000
_cell.length_b   1.000
_cell.length_c   1.000
_cell.angle_alpha   90.00
_cell.angle_beta   90.00
_cell.angle_gamma   90.00
#
_symmetry.space_group_name_H-M   'P 1'
#
loop_
_entity.id
_entity.type
_entity.pdbx_description
1 polymer ?
#
loop_
_entity_poly.entity_id
_entity_poly.type
_entity_poly.pdbx_seq_one_letter_code
_entity_poly.pdbx_strand_id
1 'polypeptide(L)'
;MDVGDPVLDTNDDDPDLAIVVHCPDAPIAEWTVTVEGEERTVAADNPTYPADDPAVVVAFVESGLNSHWPEWTETDPAELHEGAQANDVTLYTFPASRLTVLDDEAVVARLEAGTVDMSALRARLADAEWQVDMDGSVLVAEKMCEQYRIHPTGDIDGEGEIRDPLENIVQQYTD
;
A
#
# COMPACT_ATOMS: atom_id res chain seq x y z
N MET A 1 12.80 12.59 -9.27
CA MET A 1 12.18 12.23 -8.00
C MET A 1 11.86 13.54 -7.36
N ASP A 2 10.59 13.84 -7.41
CA ASP A 2 10.02 15.13 -7.12
C ASP A 2 8.80 14.90 -6.22
N VAL A 3 8.37 15.96 -5.54
CA VAL A 3 7.20 15.85 -4.67
C VAL A 3 5.97 15.47 -5.50
N GLY A 4 5.22 14.47 -5.03
CA GLY A 4 4.10 13.85 -5.73
C GLY A 4 4.46 12.56 -6.47
N ASP A 5 5.75 12.24 -6.64
CA ASP A 5 6.15 11.01 -7.33
C ASP A 5 5.77 9.76 -6.49
N PRO A 6 5.18 8.73 -7.13
CA PRO A 6 5.00 7.43 -6.51
C PRO A 6 6.32 6.67 -6.49
N VAL A 7 6.65 6.07 -5.34
CA VAL A 7 7.92 5.38 -5.12
C VAL A 7 7.74 4.06 -4.38
N LEU A 8 8.66 3.13 -4.62
CA LEU A 8 8.84 1.91 -3.83
C LEU A 8 10.23 1.84 -3.23
N ASP A 9 10.27 1.21 -2.06
CA ASP A 9 11.52 0.82 -1.41
C ASP A 9 12.11 -0.43 -2.07
N THR A 10 13.26 -0.29 -2.70
CA THR A 10 13.95 -1.38 -3.42
C THR A 10 14.68 -2.37 -2.52
N ASN A 11 14.83 -2.06 -1.22
CA ASN A 11 15.43 -2.96 -0.24
C ASN A 11 14.37 -3.67 0.62
N ASP A 12 13.09 -3.43 0.38
CA ASP A 12 12.00 -4.25 0.91
C ASP A 12 11.58 -5.29 -0.15
N ASP A 13 11.33 -6.52 0.30
CA ASP A 13 10.91 -7.61 -0.59
C ASP A 13 9.42 -7.49 -0.96
N ASP A 14 8.63 -6.79 -0.14
CA ASP A 14 7.22 -6.48 -0.37
C ASP A 14 6.92 -5.00 -0.03
N PRO A 15 7.44 -4.05 -0.82
CA PRO A 15 7.36 -2.63 -0.49
C PRO A 15 5.95 -2.08 -0.66
N ASP A 16 5.43 -1.39 0.34
CA ASP A 16 4.20 -0.60 0.24
C ASP A 16 4.36 0.60 -0.71
N LEU A 17 3.31 0.93 -1.46
CA LEU A 17 3.30 2.13 -2.29
C LEU A 17 3.37 3.38 -1.42
N ALA A 18 4.34 4.25 -1.73
CA ALA A 18 4.50 5.53 -1.05
C ALA A 18 4.52 6.70 -2.03
N ILE A 19 4.18 7.89 -1.53
CA ILE A 19 4.26 9.15 -2.27
C ILE A 19 5.33 10.02 -1.63
N VAL A 20 6.20 10.61 -2.47
CA VAL A 20 7.15 11.62 -2.02
C VAL A 20 6.39 12.87 -1.62
N VAL A 21 6.46 13.25 -0.34
CA VAL A 21 5.79 14.45 0.18
C VAL A 21 6.76 15.62 0.37
N HIS A 22 8.06 15.33 0.56
CA HIS A 22 9.07 16.37 0.73
C HIS A 22 10.48 15.87 0.39
N CYS A 23 11.29 16.73 -0.23
CA CYS A 23 12.70 16.48 -0.52
C CYS A 23 13.56 17.53 0.19
N PRO A 24 14.01 17.27 1.43
CA PRO A 24 14.98 18.12 2.11
C PRO A 24 16.26 18.34 1.28
N ASP A 25 16.79 19.56 1.31
CA ASP A 25 18.15 19.85 0.80
C ASP A 25 19.20 19.48 1.85
N ALA A 26 19.18 18.22 2.29
CA ALA A 26 20.07 17.68 3.32
C ALA A 26 20.28 16.16 3.15
N PRO A 27 21.46 15.63 3.50
CA PRO A 27 21.70 14.20 3.52
C PRO A 27 21.09 13.53 4.76
N ILE A 28 20.95 12.21 4.71
CA ILE A 28 20.40 11.37 5.80
C ILE A 28 21.16 11.53 7.13
N ALA A 29 22.46 11.80 7.07
CA ALA A 29 23.28 12.05 8.26
C ALA A 29 22.94 13.36 9.00
N GLU A 30 22.40 14.34 8.29
CA GLU A 30 22.13 15.68 8.82
C GLU A 30 20.64 15.92 9.03
N TRP A 31 19.78 15.16 8.35
CA TRP A 31 18.33 15.27 8.51
C TRP A 31 17.86 14.69 9.84
N THR A 32 17.22 15.53 10.66
CA THR A 32 16.67 15.18 11.97
C THR A 32 15.17 15.00 11.92
N VAL A 33 14.68 13.99 12.63
CA VAL A 33 13.27 13.74 12.88
C VAL A 33 13.01 13.71 14.38
N THR A 34 11.80 14.11 14.78
CA THR A 34 11.37 14.04 16.17
C THR A 34 10.65 12.72 16.40
N VAL A 35 11.21 11.87 17.25
CA VAL A 35 10.61 10.58 17.59
C VAL A 35 10.57 10.47 19.11
N GLU A 36 9.37 10.25 19.65
CA GLU A 36 9.10 10.26 21.10
C GLU A 36 9.49 11.57 21.81
N GLY A 37 9.47 12.69 21.08
CA GLY A 37 9.81 14.01 21.60
C GLY A 37 11.31 14.32 21.64
N GLU A 38 12.15 13.43 21.12
CA GLU A 38 13.59 13.65 20.99
C GLU A 38 13.99 13.81 19.51
N GLU A 39 14.83 14.80 19.22
CA GLU A 39 15.40 15.01 17.89
C GLU A 39 16.59 14.06 17.68
N ARG A 40 16.54 13.29 16.59
CA ARG A 40 17.62 12.39 16.19
C ARG A 40 17.75 12.32 14.69
N THR A 41 18.97 12.10 14.21
CA THR A 41 19.22 12.01 12.77
C THR A 41 18.73 10.66 12.24
N VAL A 42 18.26 10.65 11.00
CA VAL A 42 17.77 9.42 10.38
C VAL A 42 18.89 8.37 10.28
N ALA A 43 20.13 8.80 10.03
CA ALA A 43 21.30 7.92 10.05
C ALA A 43 21.59 7.29 11.43
N ALA A 44 21.29 7.98 12.53
CA ALA A 44 21.53 7.46 13.87
C ALA A 44 20.60 6.28 14.19
N ASP A 45 19.34 6.37 13.77
CA ASP A 45 18.35 5.30 13.92
C ASP A 45 18.51 4.20 12.86
N ASN A 46 19.09 4.53 11.71
CA ASN A 46 19.30 3.61 10.59
C ASN A 46 20.78 3.55 10.17
N PRO A 47 21.65 2.88 10.96
CA PRO A 47 23.10 2.88 10.72
C PRO A 47 23.53 2.25 9.39
N THR A 48 22.64 1.48 8.75
CA THR A 48 22.87 0.87 7.44
C THR A 48 22.57 1.81 6.28
N TYR A 49 21.93 2.96 6.53
CA TYR A 49 21.66 3.93 5.49
C TYR A 49 22.95 4.62 5.04
N PRO A 50 23.10 4.90 3.73
CA PRO A 50 24.23 5.69 3.27
C PRO A 50 24.08 7.12 3.79
N ALA A 51 25.02 7.51 4.66
CA ALA A 51 25.00 8.77 5.40
C ALA A 51 24.92 10.02 4.51
N ASP A 52 25.63 10.01 3.38
CA ASP A 52 25.73 11.13 2.43
C ASP A 52 24.58 11.15 1.40
N ASP A 53 23.69 10.15 1.41
CA ASP A 53 22.60 10.08 0.45
C ASP A 53 21.51 11.12 0.79
N PRO A 54 20.90 11.79 -0.20
CA PRO A 54 19.85 12.78 0.06
C PRO A 54 18.67 12.15 0.82
N ALA A 55 18.16 12.89 1.79
CA ALA A 55 16.95 12.51 2.50
C ALA A 55 15.72 12.74 1.61
N VAL A 56 14.81 11.77 1.59
CA VAL A 56 13.50 11.87 0.93
C VAL A 56 12.43 11.49 1.93
N VAL A 57 11.44 12.34 2.10
CA VAL A 57 10.31 12.11 3.00
C VAL A 57 9.11 11.63 2.20
N VAL A 58 8.55 10.51 2.63
CA VAL A 58 7.42 9.83 1.97
C VAL A 58 6.29 9.58 2.96
N ALA A 59 5.09 9.40 2.42
CA ALA A 59 3.93 8.88 3.15
C ALA A 59 3.40 7.63 2.42
N PHE A 60 3.08 6.58 3.16
CA PHE A 60 2.49 5.38 2.57
C PHE A 60 1.04 5.62 2.18
N VAL A 61 0.65 5.13 1.01
CA VAL A 61 -0.67 5.38 0.41
C VAL A 61 -1.77 4.72 1.24
N GLU A 62 -1.69 3.42 1.49
CA GLU A 62 -2.80 2.69 2.13
C GLU A 62 -2.90 2.96 3.64
N SER A 63 -1.79 2.73 4.36
CA SER A 63 -1.75 2.84 5.82
C SER A 63 -1.70 4.29 6.33
N GLY A 64 -1.25 5.23 5.49
CA GLY A 64 -1.13 6.63 5.84
C GLY A 64 -2.20 7.49 5.16
N LEU A 65 -1.94 7.85 3.91
CA LEU A 65 -2.71 8.85 3.17
C LEU A 65 -4.20 8.48 3.04
N ASN A 66 -4.53 7.30 2.53
CA ASN A 66 -5.92 6.87 2.35
C ASN A 66 -6.66 6.68 3.68
N SER A 67 -5.95 6.28 4.73
CA SER A 67 -6.52 6.03 6.05
C SER A 67 -6.84 7.32 6.81
N HIS A 68 -6.00 8.34 6.68
CA HIS A 68 -6.07 9.57 7.48
C HIS A 68 -6.53 10.79 6.69
N TRP A 69 -6.28 10.82 5.37
CA TRP A 69 -6.57 11.95 4.51
C TRP A 69 -7.03 11.52 3.10
N PRO A 70 -8.25 10.98 2.93
CA PRO A 70 -8.71 10.41 1.65
C PRO A 70 -8.70 11.38 0.45
N GLU A 71 -8.72 12.70 0.70
CA GLU A 71 -8.76 13.76 -0.31
C GLU A 71 -7.37 14.20 -0.80
N TRP A 72 -6.29 13.55 -0.32
CA TRP A 72 -4.90 13.92 -0.63
C TRP A 72 -4.60 13.97 -2.14
N THR A 73 -5.26 13.12 -2.94
CA THR A 73 -5.06 13.05 -4.40
C THR A 73 -5.51 14.31 -5.14
N GLU A 74 -6.36 15.13 -4.52
CA GLU A 74 -6.84 16.39 -5.10
C GLU A 74 -5.97 17.59 -4.70
N THR A 75 -4.96 17.37 -3.85
CA THR A 75 -4.10 18.43 -3.31
C THR A 75 -2.90 18.67 -4.22
N ASP A 76 -2.44 19.92 -4.28
CA ASP A 76 -1.22 20.25 -5.02
C ASP A 76 -0.04 19.50 -4.39
N PRO A 77 0.86 18.88 -5.20
CA PRO A 77 2.02 18.19 -4.68
C PRO A 77 2.83 19.03 -3.69
N ALA A 78 3.00 20.34 -3.94
CA ALA A 78 3.75 21.22 -3.05
C ALA A 78 3.15 21.35 -1.64
N GLU A 79 1.85 21.08 -1.47
CA GLU A 79 1.13 21.15 -0.20
C GLU A 79 1.04 19.80 0.52
N LEU A 80 1.51 18.70 -0.11
CA LEU A 80 1.39 17.35 0.46
C LEU A 80 2.08 17.21 1.81
N HIS A 81 3.24 17.83 2.03
CA HIS A 81 3.94 17.75 3.32
C HIS A 81 3.10 18.37 4.45
N GLU A 82 2.66 19.61 4.27
CA GLU A 82 1.86 20.32 5.28
C GLU A 82 0.50 19.64 5.47
N GLY A 83 -0.14 19.22 4.38
CA GLY A 83 -1.41 18.49 4.42
C GLY A 83 -1.30 17.15 5.14
N ALA A 84 -0.24 16.37 4.90
CA ALA A 84 -0.01 15.11 5.59
C ALA A 84 0.17 15.32 7.10
N GLN A 85 0.97 16.32 7.51
CA GLN A 85 1.13 16.67 8.93
C GLN A 85 -0.19 17.12 9.57
N ALA A 86 -0.98 17.95 8.88
CA ALA A 86 -2.24 18.48 9.40
C ALA A 86 -3.32 17.40 9.59
N ASN A 87 -3.22 16.29 8.86
CA ASN A 87 -4.12 15.15 8.94
C ASN A 87 -3.54 13.97 9.74
N ASP A 88 -2.49 14.19 10.53
CA ASP A 88 -1.86 13.16 11.37
C ASP A 88 -1.35 11.93 10.56
N VAL A 89 -0.97 12.12 9.30
CA VAL A 89 -0.35 11.07 8.47
C VAL A 89 1.09 10.85 8.94
N THR A 90 1.46 9.59 9.16
CA THR A 90 2.84 9.25 9.54
C THR A 90 3.79 9.42 8.35
N LEU A 91 4.87 10.18 8.57
CA LEU A 91 5.90 10.46 7.57
C LEU A 91 7.16 9.66 7.85
N TYR A 92 7.77 9.14 6.78
CA TYR A 92 8.98 8.33 6.83
C TYR A 92 10.07 8.97 6.00
N THR A 93 11.32 8.84 6.45
CA THR A 93 12.47 9.36 5.68
C THR A 93 13.35 8.22 5.20
N PHE A 94 13.65 8.21 3.90
CA PHE A 94 14.49 7.22 3.24
C PHE A 94 15.66 7.89 2.49
N PRO A 95 16.79 7.19 2.34
CA PRO A 95 17.83 7.56 1.40
C PRO A 95 17.27 7.49 -0.03
N ALA A 96 17.51 8.53 -0.84
CA ALA A 96 17.00 8.60 -2.21
C ALA A 96 17.37 7.36 -3.05
N SER A 97 18.57 6.79 -2.85
CA SER A 97 19.06 5.60 -3.55
C SER A 97 18.28 4.31 -3.25
N ARG A 98 17.53 4.27 -2.13
CA ARG A 98 16.68 3.13 -1.77
C ARG A 98 15.32 3.19 -2.46
N LEU A 99 14.93 4.34 -2.99
CA LEU A 99 13.63 4.56 -3.61
C LEU A 99 13.71 4.49 -5.15
N THR A 100 12.76 3.79 -5.76
CA THR A 100 12.55 3.82 -7.22
C THR A 100 11.24 4.51 -7.53
N VAL A 101 11.25 5.46 -8.49
CA VAL A 101 10.04 6.11 -8.97
C VAL A 101 9.29 5.15 -9.88
N LEU A 102 7.98 5.06 -9.70
CA LEU A 102 7.08 4.29 -10.55
C LEU A 102 6.49 5.17 -11.65
N ASP A 103 6.22 4.55 -12.80
CA ASP A 103 5.32 5.13 -13.79
C ASP A 103 3.87 4.71 -13.53
N ASP A 104 2.92 5.33 -14.23
CA ASP A 104 1.49 5.09 -14.05
C ASP A 104 1.12 3.60 -14.19
N GLU A 105 1.77 2.88 -15.11
CA GLU A 105 1.50 1.44 -15.33
C GLU A 105 1.96 0.61 -14.13
N ALA A 106 3.16 0.88 -13.60
CA ALA A 106 3.66 0.21 -12.41
C ALA A 106 2.88 0.58 -11.15
N VAL A 107 2.36 1.80 -11.04
CA VAL A 107 1.47 2.19 -9.93
C VAL A 107 0.18 1.39 -9.96
N VAL A 108 -0.47 1.31 -11.14
CA VAL A 108 -1.69 0.51 -11.29
C VAL A 108 -1.40 -0.95 -10.94
N ALA A 109 -0.33 -1.52 -11.49
CA ALA A 109 0.06 -2.89 -11.18
C ALA A 109 0.33 -3.10 -9.68
N ARG A 110 0.91 -2.12 -8.98
CA ARG A 110 1.18 -2.21 -7.53
C ARG A 110 -0.08 -2.11 -6.68
N LEU A 111 -1.05 -1.27 -7.09
CA LEU A 111 -2.35 -1.16 -6.45
C LEU A 111 -3.22 -2.41 -6.69
N GLU A 112 -2.97 -3.13 -7.79
CA GLU A 112 -3.59 -4.43 -8.08
C GLU A 112 -2.82 -5.60 -7.45
N ALA A 113 -1.52 -5.46 -7.18
CA ALA A 113 -0.71 -6.46 -6.46
C ALA A 113 -1.21 -6.61 -5.01
N GLY A 114 -1.39 -7.85 -4.55
CA GLY A 114 -2.08 -8.14 -3.29
C GLY A 114 -3.60 -8.16 -3.42
N THR A 115 -4.17 -7.82 -4.58
CA THR A 115 -5.60 -8.01 -4.84
C THR A 115 -5.87 -9.38 -5.46
N VAL A 116 -6.99 -9.98 -5.07
CA VAL A 116 -7.48 -11.21 -5.68
C VAL A 116 -7.84 -10.93 -7.13
N ASP A 117 -7.34 -11.72 -8.07
CA ASP A 117 -7.85 -11.75 -9.45
C ASP A 117 -9.29 -12.27 -9.44
N MET A 118 -10.23 -11.35 -9.23
CA MET A 118 -11.67 -11.64 -9.14
C MET A 118 -12.20 -12.28 -10.41
N SER A 119 -11.59 -11.98 -11.56
CA SER A 119 -12.02 -12.53 -12.84
C SER A 119 -11.66 -14.01 -12.94
N ALA A 120 -10.43 -14.37 -12.58
CA ALA A 120 -9.94 -15.73 -12.60
C ALA A 120 -10.56 -16.55 -11.47
N LEU A 121 -10.69 -15.99 -10.27
CA LEU A 121 -11.37 -16.62 -9.14
C LEU A 121 -12.84 -16.92 -9.47
N ARG A 122 -13.57 -15.96 -10.04
CA ARG A 122 -14.96 -16.17 -10.47
C ARG A 122 -15.07 -17.30 -11.49
N ALA A 123 -14.19 -17.33 -12.49
CA ALA A 123 -14.16 -18.41 -13.48
C ALA A 123 -13.90 -19.77 -12.83
N ARG A 124 -12.96 -19.84 -11.88
CA ARG A 124 -12.62 -21.05 -11.13
C ARG A 124 -13.75 -21.55 -10.24
N LEU A 125 -14.46 -20.65 -9.57
CA LEU A 125 -15.59 -20.98 -8.71
C LEU A 125 -16.80 -21.45 -9.53
N ALA A 126 -17.08 -20.79 -10.66
CA ALA A 126 -18.12 -21.24 -11.60
C ALA A 126 -17.84 -22.65 -12.14
N ASP A 127 -16.58 -22.97 -12.47
CA ASP A 127 -16.16 -24.34 -12.88
C ASP A 127 -16.35 -25.37 -11.76
N ALA A 128 -16.18 -24.95 -10.50
CA ALA A 128 -16.47 -25.77 -9.31
C ALA A 128 -17.96 -25.80 -8.90
N GLU A 129 -18.87 -25.43 -9.81
CA GLU A 129 -20.33 -25.44 -9.62
C GLU A 129 -20.81 -24.52 -8.48
N TRP A 130 -20.09 -23.43 -8.19
CA TRP A 130 -20.58 -22.36 -7.34
C TRP A 130 -21.50 -21.43 -8.12
N GLN A 131 -22.52 -20.89 -7.45
CA GLN A 131 -23.26 -19.76 -7.98
C GLN A 131 -22.47 -18.50 -7.64
N VAL A 132 -22.04 -17.76 -8.66
CA VAL A 132 -21.18 -16.58 -8.49
C VAL A 132 -21.78 -15.36 -9.15
N ASP A 133 -21.84 -14.26 -8.41
CA ASP A 133 -22.33 -12.96 -8.87
C ASP A 133 -21.38 -11.84 -8.41
N MET A 134 -21.33 -10.74 -9.16
CA MET A 134 -20.49 -9.59 -8.84
C MET A 134 -21.36 -8.47 -8.28
N ASP A 135 -21.12 -8.10 -7.03
CA ASP A 135 -21.74 -6.94 -6.38
C ASP A 135 -20.68 -5.84 -6.22
N GLY A 136 -20.53 -5.01 -7.26
CA GLY A 136 -19.44 -4.03 -7.35
C GLY A 136 -18.08 -4.72 -7.48
N SER A 137 -17.18 -4.48 -6.51
CA SER A 137 -15.85 -5.11 -6.42
C SER A 137 -15.85 -6.39 -5.59
N VAL A 138 -16.97 -6.77 -4.99
CA VAL A 138 -17.10 -7.97 -4.14
C VAL A 138 -17.67 -9.12 -4.95
N LEU A 139 -17.04 -10.29 -4.86
CA LEU A 139 -17.53 -11.53 -5.46
C LEU A 139 -18.42 -12.27 -4.46
N VAL A 140 -19.71 -12.41 -4.80
CA VAL A 140 -20.67 -13.17 -4.00
C VAL A 140 -20.69 -14.60 -4.51
N ALA A 141 -20.26 -15.55 -3.68
CA ALA A 141 -20.20 -16.97 -4.02
C ALA A 141 -21.14 -17.78 -3.12
N GLU A 142 -22.02 -18.59 -3.72
CA GLU A 142 -22.96 -19.44 -3.00
C GLU A 142 -22.81 -20.91 -3.42
N LYS A 143 -22.77 -21.80 -2.42
CA LYS A 143 -22.81 -23.25 -2.62
C LYS A 143 -23.42 -23.93 -1.39
N MET A 144 -24.20 -24.98 -1.61
CA MET A 144 -24.87 -25.73 -0.52
C MET A 144 -25.75 -24.86 0.41
N CYS A 145 -26.39 -23.81 -0.12
CA CYS A 145 -27.15 -22.82 0.65
C CYS A 145 -26.32 -21.98 1.63
N GLU A 146 -25.00 -21.99 1.51
CA GLU A 146 -24.07 -21.10 2.21
C GLU A 146 -23.58 -20.02 1.23
N GLN A 147 -23.62 -18.76 1.66
CA GLN A 147 -23.22 -17.61 0.86
C GLN A 147 -22.01 -16.92 1.51
N TYR A 148 -21.05 -16.57 0.66
CA TYR A 148 -19.80 -15.93 1.02
C TYR A 148 -19.62 -14.66 0.19
N ARG A 149 -19.06 -13.61 0.79
CA ARG A 149 -18.62 -12.40 0.10
C ARG A 149 -17.11 -12.34 0.15
N ILE A 150 -16.48 -12.32 -1.02
CA ILE A 150 -15.03 -12.30 -1.17
C ILE A 150 -14.63 -10.89 -1.61
N HIS A 151 -13.78 -10.25 -0.82
CA HIS A 151 -13.30 -8.89 -1.07
C HIS A 151 -12.03 -8.92 -1.93
N PRO A 152 -11.72 -7.84 -2.66
CA PRO A 152 -10.47 -7.71 -3.42
C PRO A 152 -9.22 -7.96 -2.59
N THR A 153 -9.27 -7.69 -1.29
CA THR A 153 -8.17 -7.91 -0.33
C THR A 153 -7.92 -9.40 0.01
N GLY A 154 -8.78 -10.31 -0.44
CA GLY A 154 -8.74 -11.72 -0.05
C GLY A 154 -9.57 -12.06 1.18
N ASP A 155 -10.13 -11.06 1.88
CA ASP A 155 -11.02 -11.28 3.01
C ASP A 155 -12.33 -11.95 2.58
N ILE A 156 -12.84 -12.85 3.41
CA ILE A 156 -14.09 -13.59 3.17
C ILE A 156 -15.05 -13.36 4.33
N ASP A 157 -16.20 -12.75 4.04
CA ASP A 157 -17.34 -12.70 4.95
C ASP A 157 -18.28 -13.88 4.69
N GLY A 158 -18.73 -14.51 5.78
CA GLY A 158 -19.60 -15.68 5.75
C GLY A 158 -19.14 -16.75 6.74
N GLU A 159 -20.10 -17.45 7.33
CA GLU A 159 -19.84 -18.58 8.22
C GLU A 159 -20.43 -19.85 7.60
N GLY A 160 -19.68 -20.95 7.62
CA GLY A 160 -20.14 -22.23 7.07
C GLY A 160 -19.01 -23.25 6.94
N GLU A 161 -19.38 -24.50 6.62
CA GLU A 161 -18.44 -25.63 6.62
C GLU A 161 -17.48 -25.61 5.42
N ILE A 162 -17.81 -24.85 4.36
CA ILE A 162 -16.99 -24.75 3.16
C ILE A 162 -16.13 -23.47 3.12
N ARG A 163 -16.08 -22.71 4.21
CA ARG A 163 -15.23 -21.52 4.35
C ARG A 163 -13.74 -21.83 4.19
N ASP A 164 -13.18 -22.75 4.99
CA ASP A 164 -11.74 -23.04 4.93
C ASP A 164 -11.29 -23.54 3.53
N PRO A 165 -12.06 -24.41 2.84
CA PRO A 165 -11.78 -24.75 1.45
C PRO A 165 -11.83 -23.55 0.49
N LEU A 166 -12.75 -22.61 0.71
CA LEU A 166 -12.88 -21.40 -0.10
C LEU A 166 -11.70 -20.44 0.12
N GLU A 167 -11.27 -20.23 1.36
CA GLU A 167 -10.08 -19.41 1.70
C GLU A 167 -8.83 -19.94 0.99
N ASN A 168 -8.63 -21.26 0.96
CA ASN A 168 -7.52 -21.87 0.21
C ASN A 168 -7.60 -21.64 -1.30
N ILE A 169 -8.80 -21.53 -1.87
CA ILE A 169 -8.97 -21.19 -3.28
C ILE A 169 -8.63 -19.72 -3.47
N VAL A 170 -9.20 -18.81 -2.66
CA VAL A 170 -8.96 -17.36 -2.78
C VAL A 170 -7.49 -17.02 -2.69
N GLN A 171 -6.75 -17.60 -1.73
CA GLN A 171 -5.30 -17.40 -1.59
C GLN A 171 -4.47 -17.82 -2.82
N GLN A 172 -4.97 -18.72 -3.67
CA GLN A 172 -4.28 -19.09 -4.93
C GLN A 172 -4.43 -18.04 -6.03
N TYR A 173 -5.33 -17.07 -5.83
CA TYR A 173 -5.61 -15.99 -6.77
C TYR A 173 -5.27 -14.62 -6.19
N THR A 174 -4.69 -14.56 -5.00
CA THR A 174 -4.04 -13.37 -4.45
C THR A 174 -2.60 -13.36 -4.94
N ASP A 175 -2.21 -12.36 -5.71
CA ASP A 175 -0.83 -12.14 -6.16
C ASP A 175 0.05 -11.54 -5.06
#